data_AF-A0A968T7R4-F1
#
_entry.id   AF-A0A968T7R4-F1
#
_cell.length_a   1.000
_cell.length_b   1.000
_cell.length_c   1.000
_cell.angle_alpha   90.00
_cell.angle_beta   90.00
_cell.angle_gamma   90.00
#
_symmetry.space_group_name_H-M   'P 1'
#
loop_
_entity.id
_entity.type
_entity.pdbx_description
1 polymer ?
#
loop_
_entity_poly.entity_id
_entity_poly.type
_entity_poly.pdbx_seq_one_letter_code
_entity_poly.pdbx_strand_id
1 'polypeptide(L)'
;MIFIKDSLAVDGFKIAKTLFEKGITYKHLFIIISSNDNVGNFIKAKRLGIDYYLIKPYESSEVFDIIQDNFTTIKSDLKIAPKLNKIRKNISILVAEDNLINQKVAKTIFKNLGYEISIAKME
;
A
#
# COMPACT_ATOMS: atom_id res chain seq x y z
N MET A 1 -14.83 7.79 1.34
CA MET A 1 -13.54 7.49 2.00
C MET A 1 -12.65 8.70 1.84
N ILE A 2 -12.12 9.25 2.93
CA ILE A 2 -11.30 10.46 2.95
C ILE A 2 -10.00 10.16 3.70
N PHE A 3 -8.86 10.49 3.10
CA PHE A 3 -7.54 10.34 3.70
C PHE A 3 -7.03 11.68 4.22
N ILE A 4 -6.57 11.70 5.46
CA ILE A 4 -5.91 12.85 6.09
C ILE A 4 -4.44 12.49 6.24
N LYS A 5 -3.56 13.27 5.61
CA LYS A 5 -2.12 13.13 5.77
C LYS A 5 -1.67 13.79 7.08
N ASP A 6 -0.86 13.07 7.84
CA ASP A 6 -0.19 13.56 9.04
C ASP A 6 1.34 13.40 8.89
N SER A 7 2.08 14.49 9.10
CA SER A 7 3.53 14.56 8.91
C SER A 7 4.11 15.79 9.62
N LEU A 8 5.43 15.92 9.70
CA LEU A 8 6.06 17.10 10.31
C LEU A 8 5.64 18.44 9.65
N ALA A 9 5.29 18.42 8.36
CA ALA A 9 4.82 19.60 7.64
C ALA A 9 3.30 19.82 7.71
N VAL A 10 2.53 18.80 8.11
CA VAL A 10 1.06 18.82 8.07
C VAL A 10 0.52 18.13 9.32
N ASP A 11 -0.09 18.90 10.22
CA ASP A 11 -0.79 18.37 11.39
C ASP A 11 -2.16 17.81 10.98
N GLY A 12 -2.20 16.51 10.69
CA GLY A 12 -3.43 15.83 10.29
C GLY A 12 -4.44 15.74 11.44
N PHE A 13 -3.97 15.72 12.68
CA PHE A 13 -4.83 15.66 13.86
C PHE A 13 -5.60 16.95 14.09
N LYS A 14 -5.01 18.11 13.77
CA LYS A 14 -5.73 19.39 13.78
C LYS A 14 -6.88 19.40 12.78
N ILE A 15 -6.65 18.89 11.56
CA ILE A 15 -7.69 18.75 10.54
C ILE A 15 -8.78 17.80 11.03
N ALA A 16 -8.42 16.63 11.55
CA ALA A 16 -9.35 15.65 12.10
C ALA A 16 -10.21 16.24 13.22
N LYS A 17 -9.60 17.01 14.13
CA LYS A 17 -10.33 17.70 15.22
C LYS A 17 -11.36 18.68 14.69
N THR A 18 -11.01 19.52 13.72
CA THR A 18 -11.96 20.47 13.11
C THR A 18 -13.11 19.74 12.41
N LEU A 19 -12.85 18.62 11.75
CA LEU A 19 -13.89 17.82 11.08
C LEU A 19 -14.81 17.12 12.09
N PHE A 20 -14.24 16.65 13.21
CA PHE A 20 -14.98 16.05 14.32
C PHE A 20 -15.93 17.05 14.99
N GLU A 21 -15.44 18.25 15.31
CA GLU A 21 -16.24 19.32 15.91
C GLU A 21 -17.40 19.76 15.00
N LYS A 22 -17.24 19.62 13.68
CA LYS A 22 -18.31 19.87 12.69
C LYS A 22 -19.25 18.67 12.47
N GLY A 23 -19.03 17.56 13.17
CA GLY A 23 -19.81 16.32 13.02
C GLY A 23 -19.67 15.66 11.65
N ILE A 24 -18.58 15.93 10.93
CA ILE A 24 -18.34 15.40 9.57
C ILE A 24 -17.76 13.99 9.64
N THR A 25 -16.96 13.69 10.66
CA THR A 25 -16.24 12.41 10.80
C THR A 25 -17.19 11.21 10.88
N TYR A 26 -18.41 11.39 11.37
CA TYR A 26 -19.42 10.33 11.44
C TYR A 26 -20.18 10.08 10.13
N LYS A 27 -20.00 10.93 9.11
CA LYS A 27 -20.75 10.85 7.85
C LYS A 27 -19.98 10.12 6.74
N HIS A 28 -18.67 9.98 6.91
CA HIS A 28 -17.78 9.42 5.90
C HIS A 28 -16.72 8.56 6.57
N LEU A 29 -16.24 7.55 5.85
CA LEU A 29 -15.07 6.78 6.25
C LEU A 29 -13.81 7.67 6.22
N PHE A 30 -13.20 7.91 7.38
CA PHE A 30 -11.97 8.69 7.54
C PHE A 30 -10.78 7.82 7.92
N ILE A 31 -9.67 8.02 7.21
CA ILE A 31 -8.39 7.39 7.49
C ILE A 31 -7.34 8.48 7.72
N ILE A 32 -6.57 8.40 8.80
CA ILE A 32 -5.33 9.18 8.92
C ILE A 32 -4.18 8.31 8.45
N ILE A 33 -3.32 8.86 7.59
CA ILE A 33 -2.04 8.27 7.20
C ILE A 33 -0.92 9.12 7.80
N SER A 34 -0.17 8.57 8.74
CA SER A 34 0.88 9.29 9.46
C SER A 34 2.28 8.84 9.07
N SER A 35 3.19 9.80 8.89
CA SER A 35 4.64 9.62 8.90
C SER A 35 5.29 10.26 10.13
N ASN A 36 4.50 10.56 11.16
CA ASN A 36 4.89 11.24 12.39
C ASN A 36 4.15 10.60 13.58
N ASP A 37 4.17 9.26 13.64
CA ASP A 37 3.49 8.53 14.70
C ASP A 37 4.17 8.77 16.06
N ASN A 38 3.34 8.80 17.10
CA ASN A 38 3.73 9.04 18.47
C ASN A 38 2.82 8.23 19.40
N VAL A 39 3.35 7.89 20.58
CA VAL A 39 2.57 7.16 21.59
C VAL A 39 1.26 7.91 21.88
N GLY A 40 0.14 7.20 21.71
CA GLY A 40 -1.21 7.74 21.95
C GLY A 40 -1.91 8.32 20.71
N ASN A 41 -1.23 8.47 19.57
CA ASN A 41 -1.84 8.96 18.33
C ASN A 41 -2.99 8.07 17.86
N PHE A 42 -2.84 6.75 17.95
CA PHE A 42 -3.93 5.81 17.65
C PHE A 42 -5.18 6.07 18.49
N ILE A 43 -5.01 6.22 19.81
CA ILE A 43 -6.12 6.51 20.75
C ILE A 43 -6.73 7.88 20.43
N LYS A 44 -5.89 8.89 20.16
CA LYS A 44 -6.33 10.23 19.77
C LYS A 44 -7.15 10.20 18.47
N ALA A 45 -6.73 9.43 17.47
CA ALA A 45 -7.46 9.27 16.22
C ALA A 45 -8.85 8.66 16.46
N LYS A 46 -8.93 7.58 17.25
CA LYS A 46 -10.21 6.98 17.63
C LYS A 46 -11.14 7.96 18.35
N ARG A 47 -10.62 8.77 19.27
CA ARG A 47 -11.39 9.82 19.96
C ARG A 47 -11.93 10.91 19.04
N LEU A 48 -11.33 11.11 17.88
CA LEU A 48 -11.76 12.08 16.86
C LEU A 48 -12.67 11.44 15.80
N GLY A 49 -13.19 10.24 16.04
CA GLY A 49 -14.07 9.54 15.10
C GLY A 49 -13.36 9.15 13.80
N ILE A 50 -12.04 8.90 13.86
CA ILE A 50 -11.29 8.36 12.72
C ILE A 50 -11.41 6.84 12.74
N ASP A 51 -11.78 6.26 11.61
CA ASP A 51 -12.05 4.84 11.48
C ASP A 51 -10.75 4.03 11.46
N TYR A 52 -9.79 4.46 10.65
CA TYR A 52 -8.49 3.79 10.46
C TYR A 52 -7.30 4.75 10.65
N TYR A 53 -6.22 4.23 11.23
CA TYR A 53 -4.96 4.95 11.42
C TYR A 53 -3.83 4.11 10.83
N LEU A 54 -3.23 4.58 9.73
CA LEU A 54 -2.15 3.92 9.03
C LEU A 54 -0.83 4.64 9.29
N ILE A 55 0.23 3.89 9.58
CA ILE A 55 1.57 4.41 9.81
C ILE A 55 2.42 4.06 8.57
N LYS A 56 3.19 5.03 8.07
CA LYS A 56 4.13 4.76 6.97
C LYS A 56 5.41 4.10 7.46
N PRO A 57 6.03 3.19 6.68
CA PRO A 57 5.50 2.62 5.44
C PRO A 57 4.34 1.65 5.72
N TYR A 58 3.32 1.67 4.86
CA TYR A 58 2.19 0.72 4.89
C TYR A 58 2.15 -0.02 3.54
N GLU A 59 1.60 -1.22 3.56
CA GLU A 59 1.45 -2.07 2.39
C GLU A 59 0.16 -1.75 1.61
N SER A 60 0.16 -2.01 0.31
CA SER A 60 -1.05 -1.82 -0.52
C SER A 60 -2.20 -2.72 -0.08
N SER A 61 -1.89 -3.87 0.53
CA SER A 61 -2.89 -4.79 1.09
C SER A 61 -3.67 -4.16 2.24
N GLU A 62 -3.03 -3.36 3.12
CA GLU A 62 -3.73 -2.74 4.25
C GLU A 62 -4.83 -1.78 3.78
N VAL A 63 -4.56 -1.00 2.72
CA VAL A 63 -5.57 -0.11 2.12
C VAL A 63 -6.66 -0.92 1.40
N PHE A 64 -6.26 -2.01 0.73
CA PHE A 64 -7.21 -2.91 0.05
C PHE A 64 -8.19 -3.54 1.05
N ASP A 65 -7.69 -4.03 2.18
CA ASP A 65 -8.49 -4.63 3.24
C ASP A 65 -9.50 -3.61 3.81
N ILE A 66 -9.07 -2.36 4.05
CA ILE A 66 -9.97 -1.27 4.46
C ILE A 66 -11.09 -1.05 3.43
N ILE A 67 -10.77 -1.08 2.14
CA ILE A 67 -11.79 -0.91 1.10
C ILE A 67 -12.76 -2.09 1.12
N GLN A 68 -12.26 -3.32 1.20
CA GLN A 68 -13.07 -4.53 1.18
C GLN A 68 -14.01 -4.62 2.39
N ASP A 69 -13.52 -4.25 3.58
CA ASP A 69 -14.29 -4.29 4.82
C ASP A 69 -15.43 -3.27 4.85
N ASN A 70 -15.25 -2.11 4.22
CA ASN A 70 -16.22 -0.99 4.31
C ASN A 70 -17.13 -0.85 3.09
N PHE A 71 -16.79 -1.48 1.96
CA PHE A 71 -17.55 -1.38 0.70
C PHE A 71 -18.03 -2.76 0.21
N THR A 72 -18.62 -3.55 1.11
CA THR A 72 -19.05 -4.94 0.87
C THR A 72 -20.08 -5.11 -0.27
N THR A 73 -20.87 -4.07 -0.57
CA THR A 73 -21.89 -4.10 -1.64
C THR A 73 -21.31 -3.80 -3.02
N ILE A 74 -20.05 -3.34 -3.12
CA ILE A 74 -19.37 -3.24 -4.41
C ILE A 74 -19.09 -4.68 -4.86
N LYS A 75 -20.00 -5.23 -5.67
CA LYS A 75 -19.74 -6.47 -6.38
C LYS A 75 -18.49 -6.24 -7.21
N SER A 76 -17.37 -6.83 -6.82
CA SER A 76 -16.25 -6.98 -7.73
C SER A 76 -16.76 -7.86 -8.86
N ASP A 77 -17.11 -7.28 -10.00
CA ASP A 77 -17.06 -8.03 -11.24
C ASP A 77 -15.58 -8.42 -11.38
N LEU A 78 -15.22 -9.60 -10.87
CA LEU A 78 -13.88 -10.19 -10.93
C LEU A 78 -13.34 -10.31 -12.37
N LYS A 79 -14.14 -9.91 -13.37
CA LYS A 79 -13.76 -9.77 -14.78
C LYS A 79 -12.97 -8.49 -15.09
N ILE A 80 -12.90 -7.51 -14.18
CA ILE A 80 -12.10 -6.29 -14.37
C ILE A 80 -11.13 -6.11 -13.20
N ALA A 81 -10.39 -7.16 -12.85
CA ALA A 81 -9.05 -6.90 -12.36
C ALA A 81 -8.32 -6.20 -13.51
N PRO A 82 -7.75 -4.99 -13.32
CA PRO A 82 -6.86 -4.46 -14.34
C PRO A 82 -5.78 -5.52 -14.56
N LYS A 83 -5.45 -5.76 -15.83
CA LYS A 83 -4.39 -6.68 -16.29
C LYS A 83 -2.99 -6.31 -15.76
N LEU A 84 -2.87 -5.63 -14.63
CA LEU A 84 -1.62 -5.32 -13.93
C LEU A 84 -0.83 -6.58 -13.55
N ASN A 85 -1.51 -7.73 -13.41
CA ASN A 85 -0.85 -9.02 -13.14
C ASN A 85 -0.76 -9.97 -14.36
N LYS A 86 -1.11 -9.54 -15.58
CA LYS A 86 -0.61 -10.25 -16.77
C LYS A 86 0.73 -9.66 -17.14
N ILE A 87 1.71 -9.83 -16.25
CA ILE A 87 3.10 -9.81 -16.70
C ILE A 87 3.16 -10.82 -17.85
N ARG A 88 3.64 -10.35 -19.01
CA ARG A 88 3.65 -11.12 -20.24
C ARG A 88 4.37 -12.45 -19.95
N LYS A 89 3.66 -13.58 -20.08
CA LYS A 89 4.23 -14.94 -19.87
C LYS A 89 5.37 -15.28 -20.84
N ASN A 90 5.63 -14.43 -21.82
CA ASN A 90 6.63 -14.62 -22.86
C ASN A 90 7.56 -13.40 -22.90
N ILE A 91 8.29 -13.16 -21.81
CA ILE A 91 9.39 -12.19 -21.80
C ILE A 91 10.71 -12.93 -21.63
N SER A 92 11.68 -12.56 -22.45
CA SER A 92 13.06 -13.00 -22.29
C SER A 92 13.78 -12.00 -21.39
N ILE A 93 14.28 -12.47 -20.25
CA ILE A 93 14.96 -11.64 -19.27
C ILE A 93 16.45 -11.98 -19.33
N LEU A 94 17.28 -10.97 -19.62
CA LEU A 94 18.74 -11.07 -19.61
C LEU A 94 19.28 -10.31 -18.40
N VAL A 95 20.10 -10.96 -17.58
CA VAL A 95 20.73 -10.37 -16.41
C VAL A 95 22.22 -10.21 -16.67
N ALA A 96 22.71 -8.97 -16.62
CA ALA A 96 24.12 -8.63 -16.69
C ALA A 96 24.62 -8.33 -15.27
N GLU A 97 25.19 -9.35 -14.63
CA GLU A 97 25.70 -9.29 -13.27
C GLU A 97 27.08 -9.96 -13.27
N ASP A 98 28.09 -9.32 -12.67
CA ASP A 98 29.47 -9.79 -12.65
C ASP A 98 29.75 -10.76 -11.49
N ASN A 99 28.92 -10.74 -10.45
CA ASN A 99 29.05 -11.59 -9.29
C ASN A 99 28.21 -12.88 -9.39
N LEU A 100 28.87 -14.04 -9.34
CA LEU A 100 28.24 -15.36 -9.40
C LEU A 100 27.19 -15.60 -8.29
N ILE A 101 27.36 -15.00 -7.11
CA ILE A 101 26.38 -15.11 -6.01
C ILE A 101 25.11 -14.35 -6.39
N ASN A 102 25.26 -13.13 -6.88
CA ASN A 102 24.13 -12.29 -7.29
C ASN A 102 23.39 -12.91 -8.50
N GLN A 103 24.11 -13.52 -9.45
CA GLN A 103 23.48 -14.28 -10.53
C GLN A 103 22.60 -15.43 -10.02
N LYS A 104 23.06 -16.17 -9.00
CA LYS A 104 22.29 -17.27 -8.37
C LYS A 104 21.07 -16.76 -7.60
N VAL A 105 21.23 -15.66 -6.88
CA VAL A 105 20.14 -14.99 -6.16
C VAL A 105 19.07 -14.53 -7.15
N ALA A 106 19.46 -13.79 -8.19
CA ALA A 106 18.55 -13.34 -9.25
C ALA A 106 17.81 -14.52 -9.89
N LYS A 107 18.52 -15.59 -10.25
CA LYS A 107 17.91 -16.80 -10.83
C LYS A 107 16.84 -17.41 -9.92
N THR A 108 17.10 -17.45 -8.62
CA THR A 108 16.16 -18.00 -7.63
C THR A 108 14.91 -17.13 -7.49
N ILE A 109 15.09 -15.81 -7.39
CA ILE A 109 13.99 -14.84 -7.28
C ILE A 109 13.09 -14.91 -8.51
N PHE A 110 13.67 -14.80 -9.72
CA PHE A 110 12.89 -14.81 -10.95
C PHE A 110 12.20 -16.16 -11.19
N LYS A 111 12.85 -17.28 -10.84
CA LYS A 111 12.23 -18.61 -10.91
C LYS A 111 11.03 -18.74 -9.97
N ASN A 112 11.13 -18.25 -8.73
CA ASN A 112 10.01 -18.25 -7.79
C ASN A 112 8.84 -17.37 -8.26
N LEU A 113 9.13 -16.36 -9.08
CA LEU A 113 8.15 -15.51 -9.75
C LEU A 113 7.61 -16.11 -11.07
N GLY A 114 8.09 -17.29 -11.47
CA GLY A 114 7.64 -18.02 -12.67
C GLY A 114 8.35 -17.62 -13.97
N TYR A 115 9.52 -16.99 -13.90
CA TYR A 115 10.33 -16.60 -15.06
C TYR A 115 11.62 -17.40 -15.14
N GLU A 116 12.04 -17.67 -16.38
CA GLU A 116 13.40 -18.09 -16.68
C GLU A 116 14.23 -16.87 -17.09
N ILE A 117 15.50 -16.85 -16.67
CA ILE A 117 16.44 -15.78 -16.98
C ILE A 117 17.67 -16.33 -17.69
N SER A 118 18.25 -15.53 -18.58
CA SER A 118 19.56 -15.76 -19.18
C SER A 118 20.60 -14.86 -18.51
N ILE A 119 21.82 -15.35 -18.33
CA ILE A 119 22.93 -14.52 -17.84
C ILE A 119 23.71 -14.01 -19.05
N ALA A 120 23.96 -12.70 -19.10
CA ALA A 120 24.79 -12.10 -20.14
C ALA A 120 26.21 -12.63 -20.00
N LYS A 121 26.81 -13.04 -21.12
CA LYS A 121 28.25 -13.30 -21.18
C LYS A 121 28.93 -11.97 -21.49
N MET A 122 29.99 -11.65 -20.74
CA MET A 122 30.90 -10.59 -21.15
C MET A 122 31.77 -11.16 -22.29
N GLU A 123 31.69 -10.55 -23.47
CA GLU A 123 32.72 -10.65 -24.52
C GLU A 123 33.73 -9.51 -24.34
#